data_AF-A0A9E6AHL1-F1
#
_entry.id   AF-A0A9E6AHL1-F1
#
_cell.length_a   1.000
_cell.length_b   1.000
_cell.length_c   1.000
_cell.angle_alpha   90.00
_cell.angle_beta   90.00
_cell.angle_gamma   90.00
#
_symmetry.space_group_name_H-M   'P 1'
#
loop_
_entity.id
_entity.type
_entity.pdbx_description
1 polymer ?
#
loop_
_entity_poly.entity_id
_entity_poly.type
_entity_poly.pdbx_seq_one_letter_code
_entity_poly.pdbx_strand_id
1 'polypeptide(L)'
;MLDDLYPQVIPGPPKPSGIFQPQVFSMPPGTERYVVEGCGAILVRVEEGDHLEIENTEGGQPAEIVVTGPDGKADPALIGANGNGAPSGLMTLLKGQDQSLRALRMGLEARNIDLAKCAA
;
A
#
# COMPACT_ATOMS: atom_id res chain seq x y z
N MET A 1 48.67 21.20 -7.05
CA MET A 1 48.53 21.73 -5.68
C MET A 1 47.61 20.78 -4.94
N LEU A 2 48.21 19.75 -4.35
CA LEU A 2 47.60 18.74 -3.48
C LEU A 2 48.49 18.74 -2.22
N ASP A 3 48.59 19.89 -1.56
CA ASP A 3 49.64 20.17 -0.58
C ASP A 3 49.10 20.35 0.84
N ASP A 4 48.21 19.45 1.28
CA ASP A 4 47.89 19.33 2.71
C ASP A 4 48.20 17.92 3.19
N LEU A 5 49.27 17.79 3.99
CA LEU A 5 49.77 16.52 4.54
C LEU A 5 48.86 15.93 5.63
N TYR A 6 47.93 16.73 6.17
CA TYR A 6 47.04 16.37 7.27
C TYR A 6 45.65 16.96 7.07
N PRO A 7 44.58 16.27 7.52
CA PRO A 7 43.23 16.81 7.47
C PRO A 7 43.09 18.03 8.39
N GLN A 8 42.32 19.02 7.92
CA GLN A 8 41.95 20.21 8.68
C GLN A 8 41.26 19.81 10.00
N VAL A 9 41.85 20.18 11.15
CA VAL A 9 41.28 19.93 12.48
C VAL A 9 40.35 21.08 12.84
N ILE A 10 39.09 20.77 13.14
CA ILE A 10 38.12 21.77 13.61
C ILE A 10 38.36 22.00 15.12
N PRO A 11 38.81 23.19 15.54
CA PRO A 11 39.04 23.48 16.95
C PRO A 11 37.71 23.64 17.70
N GLY A 12 37.68 23.20 18.95
CA GLY A 12 36.53 23.34 19.84
C GLY A 12 36.10 22.01 20.47
N PRO A 13 35.24 22.06 21.50
CA PRO A 13 34.66 20.85 22.07
C PRO A 13 33.83 20.12 20.99
N PRO A 14 33.79 18.77 21.01
CA PRO A 14 32.94 18.02 20.10
C PRO A 14 31.48 18.48 20.25
N LYS A 15 30.73 18.46 19.15
CA LYS A 15 29.30 18.74 19.18
C LYS A 15 28.65 17.80 20.21
N PRO A 16 27.87 18.32 21.18
CA PRO A 16 27.18 17.48 22.14
C PRO A 16 26.26 16.50 21.41
N SER A 17 26.15 15.29 21.95
CA SER A 17 25.22 14.28 21.42
C SER A 17 23.79 14.80 21.50
N GLY A 18 23.06 14.68 20.39
CA GLY A 18 21.63 14.94 20.37
C GLY A 18 20.86 13.74 20.92
N ILE A 19 19.71 13.98 21.54
CA ILE A 19 18.73 12.93 21.82
C ILE A 19 18.03 12.63 20.50
N PHE A 20 18.42 11.54 19.84
CA PHE A 20 17.72 11.03 18.66
C PHE A 20 16.66 10.04 19.14
N GLN A 21 15.39 10.46 19.13
CA GLN A 21 14.29 9.55 19.45
C GLN A 21 14.02 8.63 18.25
N PRO A 22 14.01 7.30 18.44
CA PRO A 22 13.78 6.33 17.38
C PRO A 22 12.34 6.32 16.84
N GLN A 23 11.49 7.30 17.21
CA GLN A 23 10.14 7.46 16.66
C GLN A 23 10.14 7.64 15.13
N VAL A 24 11.27 8.01 14.54
CA VAL A 24 11.46 8.06 13.08
C VAL A 24 11.27 6.68 12.42
N PHE A 25 11.47 5.58 13.14
CA PHE A 25 11.32 4.23 12.61
C PHE A 25 9.95 3.60 12.91
N SER A 26 9.05 4.31 13.62
CA SER A 26 7.70 3.85 13.90
C SER A 26 6.70 4.61 13.03
N MET A 27 5.75 3.89 12.43
CA MET A 27 4.67 4.54 11.71
C MET A 27 3.81 5.38 12.66
N PRO A 28 3.19 6.47 12.19
CA PRO A 28 2.24 7.24 12.98
C PRO A 28 1.15 6.34 13.58
N PRO A 29 0.65 6.63 14.79
CA PRO A 29 -0.48 5.90 15.35
C PRO A 29 -1.66 5.87 14.39
N GLY A 30 -2.28 4.69 14.24
CA GLY A 30 -3.39 4.48 13.28
C GLY A 30 -2.95 4.16 11.85
N THR A 31 -1.64 4.04 11.58
CA THR A 31 -1.16 3.62 10.26
C THR A 31 -1.09 2.10 10.17
N GLU A 32 -1.73 1.55 9.15
CA GLU A 32 -1.61 0.15 8.77
C GLU A 32 -0.80 0.04 7.48
N ARG A 33 0.11 -0.93 7.40
CA ARG A 33 0.90 -1.20 6.20
C ARG A 33 0.72 -2.64 5.78
N TYR A 34 0.34 -2.81 4.52
CA TYR A 34 0.13 -4.10 3.89
C TYR A 34 1.14 -4.32 2.77
N VAL A 35 1.72 -5.52 2.71
CA VAL A 35 2.54 -5.96 1.58
C VAL A 35 1.68 -6.89 0.75
N VAL A 36 1.57 -6.61 -0.56
CA VAL A 36 0.90 -7.48 -1.51
C VAL A 36 1.97 -8.22 -2.30
N GLU A 37 2.05 -9.53 -2.08
CA GLU A 37 2.97 -10.39 -2.82
C GLU A 37 2.69 -10.37 -4.33
N GLY A 38 3.69 -10.70 -5.14
CA GLY A 38 3.51 -10.85 -6.59
C GLY A 38 2.42 -11.87 -6.91
N CYS A 39 1.52 -11.52 -7.84
CA CYS A 39 0.31 -12.30 -8.11
C CYS A 39 -0.56 -12.54 -6.85
N GLY A 40 -0.49 -11.66 -5.85
CA GLY A 40 -1.33 -11.66 -4.66
C GLY A 40 -2.45 -10.63 -4.74
N ALA A 41 -3.37 -10.69 -3.77
CA ALA A 41 -4.41 -9.69 -3.58
C ALA A 41 -4.85 -9.67 -2.11
N ILE A 42 -5.24 -8.48 -1.65
CA ILE A 42 -5.72 -8.25 -0.28
C ILE A 42 -7.06 -7.52 -0.32
N LEU A 43 -7.80 -7.61 0.79
CA LEU A 43 -9.01 -6.84 1.01
C LEU A 43 -8.80 -5.96 2.24
N VAL A 44 -8.86 -4.65 2.05
CA VAL A 44 -8.68 -3.65 3.10
C VAL A 44 -10.01 -2.95 3.34
N ARG A 45 -10.39 -2.78 4.62
CA ARG A 45 -11.53 -1.96 4.99
C ARG A 45 -11.06 -0.52 5.12
N VAL A 46 -11.80 0.40 4.52
CA VAL A 46 -11.53 1.84 4.58
C VAL A 46 -12.77 2.52 5.14
N GLU A 47 -12.58 3.45 6.06
CA GLU A 47 -13.61 4.28 6.67
C GLU A 47 -13.43 5.76 6.30
N GLU A 48 -14.46 6.56 6.57
CA GLU A 48 -14.40 8.00 6.31
C GLU A 48 -13.30 8.64 7.17
N GLY A 49 -12.41 9.41 6.54
CA GLY A 49 -11.27 10.04 7.20
C GLY A 49 -9.95 9.28 7.05
N ASP A 50 -9.98 8.05 6.51
CA ASP A 50 -8.77 7.30 6.24
C ASP A 50 -7.99 7.89 5.05
N HIS A 51 -6.67 7.73 5.09
CA HIS A 51 -5.76 8.10 4.01
C HIS A 51 -5.13 6.83 3.41
N LEU A 52 -5.27 6.66 2.10
CA LEU A 52 -4.71 5.54 1.36
C LEU A 52 -3.48 5.99 0.56
N GLU A 53 -2.36 5.31 0.78
CA GLU A 53 -1.13 5.45 -0.01
C GLU A 53 -0.78 4.11 -0.65
N ILE A 54 -0.37 4.14 -1.92
CA ILE A 54 0.04 2.95 -2.66
C ILE A 54 1.45 3.21 -3.18
N GLU A 55 2.40 2.45 -2.67
CA GLU A 55 3.81 2.56 -3.02
C GLU A 55 4.23 1.41 -3.93
N ASN A 56 4.79 1.73 -5.09
CA ASN A 56 5.43 0.75 -5.96
C ASN A 56 6.92 0.69 -5.64
N THR A 57 7.29 -0.13 -4.64
CA THR A 57 8.65 -0.17 -4.07
C THR A 57 9.70 -0.71 -5.04
N GLU A 58 9.32 -1.65 -5.92
CA GLU A 58 10.24 -2.31 -6.87
C GLU A 58 10.10 -1.80 -8.30
N GLY A 59 8.96 -1.20 -8.65
CA GLY A 59 8.65 -0.72 -9.99
C GLY A 59 8.16 -1.83 -10.93
N GLY A 60 7.56 -1.43 -12.06
CA GLY A 60 7.23 -2.33 -13.17
C GLY A 60 6.01 -3.25 -12.97
N GLN A 61 5.51 -3.40 -11.74
CA GLN A 61 4.31 -4.19 -11.47
C GLN A 61 3.03 -3.33 -11.60
N PRO A 62 2.13 -3.62 -12.56
CA PRO A 62 0.81 -3.00 -12.57
C PRO A 62 -0.04 -3.54 -11.42
N ALA A 63 -0.80 -2.65 -10.78
CA ALA A 63 -1.74 -2.99 -9.71
C ALA A 63 -3.16 -2.62 -10.13
N GLU A 64 -4.12 -3.50 -9.83
CA GLU A 64 -5.55 -3.22 -9.96
C GLU A 64 -6.12 -2.88 -8.58
N ILE A 65 -6.93 -1.81 -8.50
CA ILE A 65 -7.60 -1.40 -7.27
C ILE A 65 -9.10 -1.48 -7.52
N VAL A 66 -9.80 -2.24 -6.69
CA VAL A 66 -11.26 -2.34 -6.72
C VAL A 66 -11.79 -1.71 -5.45
N VAL A 67 -12.62 -0.68 -5.61
CA VAL A 67 -13.23 0.03 -4.50
C VAL A 67 -14.72 -0.26 -4.53
N THR A 68 -15.27 -0.70 -3.41
CA THR A 68 -16.70 -1.01 -3.31
C THR A 68 -17.34 -0.31 -2.12
N GLY A 69 -18.57 0.17 -2.31
CA GLY A 69 -19.41 0.64 -1.23
C GLY A 69 -19.90 -0.49 -0.32
N PRO A 70 -20.57 -0.14 0.80
CA PRO A 70 -21.14 -1.12 1.74
C PRO A 70 -22.26 -1.97 1.14
N ASP A 71 -22.82 -1.57 -0.01
CA ASP A 71 -23.81 -2.32 -0.78
C ASP A 71 -23.17 -3.35 -1.75
N GLY A 72 -21.84 -3.48 -1.73
CA GLY A 72 -21.08 -4.41 -2.56
C GLY A 72 -20.88 -3.94 -4.00
N LYS A 73 -21.31 -2.73 -4.36
CA LYS A 73 -21.12 -2.17 -5.72
C LYS A 73 -19.81 -1.42 -5.85
N ALA A 74 -19.21 -1.46 -7.03
CA ALA A 74 -18.02 -0.69 -7.32
C ALA A 74 -18.30 0.81 -7.29
N ASP A 75 -17.45 1.54 -6.59
CA ASP A 75 -17.49 3.00 -6.51
C ASP A 75 -16.06 3.56 -6.29
N PRO A 76 -15.29 3.80 -7.37
CA PRO A 76 -13.95 4.38 -7.27
C PRO A 76 -13.95 5.82 -6.75
N ALA A 77 -15.11 6.51 -6.79
CA ALA A 77 -15.21 7.89 -6.31
C ALA A 77 -15.03 7.98 -4.78
N LEU A 78 -15.22 6.88 -4.05
CA LEU A 78 -14.97 6.81 -2.59
C LEU A 78 -13.52 7.12 -2.19
N ILE A 79 -12.56 6.92 -3.10
CA ILE A 79 -11.15 7.31 -2.91
C ILE A 79 -10.75 8.51 -3.79
N GLY A 80 -11.72 9.21 -4.38
CA GLY A 80 -11.48 10.32 -5.30
C GLY A 80 -10.89 9.92 -6.65
N ALA A 81 -10.99 8.65 -7.04
CA ALA A 81 -10.48 8.15 -8.31
C ALA A 81 -11.61 8.00 -9.36
N ASN A 82 -11.21 7.98 -10.64
CA ASN A 82 -12.09 7.54 -11.72
C ASN A 82 -11.83 6.06 -12.01
N GLY A 83 -12.88 5.32 -12.33
CA GLY A 83 -12.74 3.92 -12.72
C GLY A 83 -12.01 3.77 -14.06
N ASN A 84 -11.21 2.70 -14.19
CA ASN A 84 -10.43 2.41 -15.39
C ASN A 84 -10.61 0.94 -15.82
N GLY A 85 -11.80 0.62 -16.30
CA GLY A 85 -12.16 -0.72 -16.78
C GLY A 85 -12.52 -1.73 -15.69
N ALA A 86 -12.67 -2.98 -16.10
CA ALA A 86 -13.01 -4.10 -15.21
C ALA A 86 -11.75 -4.73 -14.58
N PRO A 87 -11.82 -5.26 -13.36
CA PRO A 87 -10.68 -5.85 -12.64
C PRO A 87 -10.32 -7.25 -13.17
N SER A 88 -9.82 -7.30 -14.40
CA SER A 88 -9.57 -8.52 -15.16
C SER A 88 -8.43 -9.37 -14.57
N GLY A 89 -7.42 -8.73 -14.00
CA GLY A 89 -6.30 -9.37 -13.31
C GLY A 89 -6.77 -10.07 -12.04
N LEU A 90 -7.53 -9.38 -11.19
CA LEU A 90 -8.10 -9.97 -9.97
C LEU A 90 -9.07 -11.12 -10.28
N MET A 91 -9.93 -10.95 -11.29
CA MET A 91 -10.82 -12.03 -11.74
C MET A 91 -10.05 -13.26 -12.24
N THR A 92 -8.93 -13.06 -12.93
CA THR A 92 -8.07 -14.14 -13.42
C THR A 92 -7.34 -14.81 -12.25
N LEU A 93 -6.82 -14.03 -11.32
CA LEU A 93 -6.14 -14.51 -10.12
C LEU A 93 -7.06 -15.41 -9.28
N LEU A 94 -8.32 -14.99 -9.10
CA LEU A 94 -9.35 -15.76 -8.39
C LEU A 94 -9.91 -16.95 -9.20
N LYS A 95 -9.45 -17.22 -10.42
CA LYS A 95 -9.73 -18.53 -11.07
C LYS A 95 -8.73 -19.61 -10.64
N GLY A 96 -7.57 -19.21 -10.11
CA GLY A 96 -6.56 -20.14 -9.60
C GLY A 96 -7.01 -20.85 -8.31
N GLN A 97 -6.35 -21.96 -7.96
CA GLN A 97 -6.63 -22.73 -6.74
C GLN A 97 -5.67 -22.41 -5.58
N ASP A 98 -5.05 -21.22 -5.59
CA ASP A 98 -4.13 -20.84 -4.53
C ASP A 98 -4.88 -20.71 -3.18
N GLN A 99 -4.38 -21.43 -2.18
CA GLN A 99 -4.92 -21.43 -0.83
C GLN A 99 -4.74 -20.07 -0.14
N SER A 100 -3.73 -19.29 -0.54
CA SER A 100 -3.48 -17.93 -0.01
C SER A 100 -4.68 -17.00 -0.22
N LEU A 101 -5.42 -17.18 -1.32
CA LEU A 101 -6.56 -16.35 -1.71
C LEU A 101 -7.89 -16.75 -1.04
N ARG A 102 -7.89 -17.79 -0.20
CA ARG A 102 -9.13 -18.29 0.42
C ARG A 102 -9.79 -17.23 1.30
N ALA A 103 -9.01 -16.50 2.10
CA ALA A 103 -9.51 -15.45 2.98
C ALA A 103 -10.13 -14.30 2.16
N LEU A 104 -9.51 -13.95 1.02
CA LEU A 104 -10.03 -12.94 0.10
C LEU A 104 -11.38 -13.35 -0.48
N ARG A 105 -11.52 -14.59 -0.98
CA ARG A 105 -12.80 -15.12 -1.50
C ARG A 105 -13.91 -15.03 -0.45
N MET A 106 -13.63 -15.50 0.77
CA MET A 106 -14.59 -15.42 1.87
C MET A 106 -14.96 -13.97 2.20
N GLY A 107 -13.99 -13.06 2.13
CA GLY A 107 -14.20 -11.63 2.36
C GLY A 107 -15.11 -10.97 1.31
N LEU A 108 -14.97 -11.36 0.04
CA LEU A 108 -15.82 -10.91 -1.07
C LEU A 108 -17.24 -11.45 -0.94
N GLU A 109 -17.38 -12.75 -0.69
CA GLU A 109 -18.69 -13.41 -0.49
C GLU A 109 -19.45 -12.81 0.70
N ALA A 110 -18.78 -12.63 1.84
CA ALA A 110 -19.37 -12.04 3.04
C ALA A 110 -19.88 -10.60 2.84
N ARG A 111 -19.36 -9.88 1.85
CA ARG A 111 -19.72 -8.49 1.51
C ARG A 111 -20.57 -8.38 0.26
N ASN A 112 -20.98 -9.50 -0.34
CA ASN A 112 -21.71 -9.57 -1.61
C ASN A 112 -21.04 -8.79 -2.76
N ILE A 113 -19.70 -8.79 -2.80
CA ILE A 113 -18.94 -8.12 -3.84
C ILE A 113 -18.88 -9.02 -5.09
N ASP A 114 -19.48 -8.56 -6.17
CA ASP A 114 -19.47 -9.25 -7.46
C ASP A 114 -18.51 -8.54 -8.43
N LEU A 115 -17.30 -9.09 -8.56
CA LEU A 115 -16.25 -8.53 -9.41
C LEU A 115 -16.65 -8.43 -10.89
N ALA A 116 -17.58 -9.27 -11.36
CA ALA A 116 -18.07 -9.20 -12.73
C ALA A 116 -18.95 -7.96 -12.97
N LYS A 117 -19.51 -7.38 -11.89
CA LYS A 117 -20.28 -6.14 -11.92
C LYS A 117 -19.45 -4.90 -11.57
N CYS A 118 -18.18 -5.08 -11.19
CA CYS A 118 -17.26 -3.99 -10.84
C CYS A 118 -16.61 -3.34 -12.08
N ALA A 119 -17.37 -3.17 -13.16
CA ALA A 119 -16.89 -2.41 -14.32
C ALA A 119 -17.01 -0.91 -14.03
N ALA A 120 -15.92 -0.17 -14.27
CA ALA A 120 -15.91 1.28 -14.31
C ALA A 120 -16.81 1.85 -15.42
#